data_AF-A0A120FS56-F1
#
_entry.id   AF-A0A120FS56-F1
#
_cell.length_a   1.000
_cell.length_b   1.000
_cell.length_c   1.000
_cell.angle_alpha   90.00
_cell.angle_beta   90.00
_cell.angle_gamma   90.00
#
_symmetry.space_group_name_H-M   'P 1'
#
loop_
_entity.id
_entity.type
_entity.pdbx_description
1 polymer ?
#
loop_
_entity_poly.entity_id
_entity_poly.type
_entity_poly.pdbx_seq_one_letter_code
_entity_poly.pdbx_strand_id
1 'polypeptide(L)'
;MVNNEAVDVCDELTRFSDAQAALLTSRSLVYLTDLKLDGGRHGTIVAASYTDAESVARRRGRGERVIGRMAQGFLHGLRYRLLQKVCGIG
;
A
#
# COMPACT_ATOMS: atom_id res chain seq x y z
N MET A 1 -14.40 -22.22 9.23
CA MET A 1 -14.29 -20.74 9.23
C MET A 1 -12.83 -20.41 9.10
N VAL A 2 -12.39 -19.98 7.92
CA VAL A 2 -10.99 -19.58 7.69
C VAL A 2 -10.86 -18.18 8.30
N ASN A 3 -9.98 -18.01 9.29
CA ASN A 3 -9.72 -16.71 9.89
C ASN A 3 -9.20 -15.76 8.80
N ASN A 4 -10.06 -14.86 8.36
CA ASN A 4 -9.79 -13.81 7.39
C ASN A 4 -8.97 -12.65 8.00
N GLU A 5 -8.20 -12.93 9.07
CA GLU A 5 -7.35 -11.98 9.79
C GLU A 5 -5.98 -11.77 9.12
N ALA A 6 -5.71 -12.45 8.00
CA ALA A 6 -4.52 -12.21 7.19
C ALA A 6 -4.68 -11.06 6.17
N VAL A 7 -5.84 -10.38 6.15
CA VAL A 7 -6.19 -9.41 5.10
C VAL A 7 -5.65 -8.00 5.36
N ASP A 8 -5.16 -7.66 6.56
CA ASP A 8 -5.23 -6.24 6.97
C ASP A 8 -3.92 -5.42 7.09
N VAL A 9 -2.71 -5.95 6.95
CA VAL A 9 -1.55 -5.21 7.54
C VAL A 9 -0.34 -5.06 6.63
N CYS A 10 -0.52 -4.44 5.46
CA CYS A 10 0.60 -3.78 4.77
C CYS A 10 0.22 -2.53 3.95
N ASP A 11 -1.06 -2.15 3.89
CA ASP A 11 -1.51 -1.00 3.13
C ASP A 11 -1.91 0.13 4.09
N GLU A 12 -0.98 1.00 4.45
CA GLU A 12 -1.27 2.12 5.36
C GLU A 12 -2.30 3.08 4.79
N LEU A 13 -2.43 3.17 3.46
CA LEU A 13 -3.42 4.02 2.82
C LEU A 13 -4.87 3.61 3.11
N THR A 14 -5.16 2.35 3.47
CA THR A 14 -6.53 1.93 3.85
C THR A 14 -6.99 2.56 5.16
N ARG A 15 -6.07 3.06 5.99
CA ARG A 15 -6.37 3.75 7.25
C ARG A 15 -6.73 5.22 7.07
N PHE A 16 -6.54 5.76 5.86
CA PHE A 16 -6.82 7.15 5.54
C PHE A 16 -8.07 7.26 4.69
N SER A 17 -8.82 8.35 4.87
CA SER A 17 -9.89 8.66 3.94
C SER A 17 -9.32 8.94 2.54
N ASP A 18 -10.17 8.83 1.51
CA ASP A 18 -9.77 9.10 0.13
C ASP A 18 -9.09 10.47 -0.06
N ALA A 19 -9.62 11.50 0.59
CA ALA A 19 -9.07 12.85 0.55
C ALA A 19 -7.67 12.91 1.21
N GLN A 20 -7.49 12.21 2.33
CA GLN A 20 -6.20 12.12 3.02
C GLN A 20 -5.18 11.32 2.20
N ALA A 21 -5.57 10.19 1.63
CA ALA A 21 -4.73 9.38 0.76
C ALA A 21 -4.27 10.17 -0.49
N ALA A 22 -5.20 10.92 -1.12
CA ALA A 22 -4.88 11.79 -2.24
C ALA A 22 -3.88 12.89 -1.84
N LEU A 23 -4.05 13.49 -0.66
CA LEU A 23 -3.17 14.52 -0.13
C LEU A 23 -1.77 14.00 0.23
N LEU A 24 -1.67 12.81 0.81
CA LEU A 24 -0.38 12.17 1.12
C LEU A 24 0.37 11.81 -0.16
N THR A 25 -0.37 11.33 -1.16
CA THR A 25 0.19 10.97 -2.48
C THR A 25 0.64 12.21 -3.25
N SER A 26 -0.13 13.31 -3.25
CA SER A 26 0.28 14.55 -3.91
C SER A 26 1.54 15.14 -3.28
N ARG A 27 1.76 14.90 -1.98
CA ARG A 27 3.00 15.27 -1.26
C ARG A 27 4.14 14.26 -1.41
N SER A 28 3.99 13.23 -2.23
CA SER A 28 5.01 12.19 -2.44
C SER A 28 5.43 11.47 -1.16
N LEU A 29 4.51 11.35 -0.19
CA LEU A 29 4.75 10.71 1.11
C LEU A 29 4.39 9.23 1.12
N VAL A 30 3.88 8.69 0.01
CA VAL A 30 3.45 7.30 -0.06
C VAL A 30 4.44 6.49 -0.88
N TYR A 31 4.87 5.39 -0.31
CA TYR A 31 5.79 4.43 -0.90
C TYR A 31 5.07 3.11 -1.15
N LEU A 32 5.27 2.56 -2.34
CA LEU A 32 4.79 1.23 -2.71
C LEU A 32 5.79 0.19 -2.24
N THR A 33 5.28 -0.88 -1.67
CA THR A 33 6.08 -2.02 -1.21
C THR A 33 5.64 -3.30 -1.90
N ASP A 34 6.59 -4.23 -2.07
CA ASP A 34 6.32 -5.58 -2.55
C ASP A 34 6.56 -6.58 -1.41
N LEU A 35 5.55 -7.42 -1.14
CA LEU A 35 5.64 -8.51 -0.18
C LEU A 35 5.92 -9.81 -0.93
N LYS A 36 7.21 -10.17 -0.97
CA LYS A 36 7.66 -11.43 -1.59
C LYS A 36 7.04 -12.68 -0.96
N LEU A 37 6.70 -12.63 0.33
CA LEU A 37 6.18 -13.80 1.06
C LEU A 37 4.74 -14.16 0.69
N ASP A 38 3.98 -13.24 0.07
CA ASP A 38 2.53 -13.38 -0.09
C ASP A 38 2.09 -13.35 -1.57
N GLY A 39 2.93 -13.91 -2.45
CA GLY A 39 2.60 -14.13 -3.86
C GLY A 39 2.52 -12.88 -4.74
N GLY A 40 3.31 -11.83 -4.44
CA GLY A 40 3.34 -10.59 -5.23
C GLY A 40 2.25 -9.58 -4.85
N ARG A 41 1.83 -9.60 -3.58
CA ARG A 41 0.96 -8.55 -3.03
C ARG A 41 1.75 -7.27 -2.81
N HIS A 42 1.13 -6.15 -3.19
CA HIS A 42 1.72 -4.83 -3.03
C HIS A 42 1.10 -4.15 -1.80
N GLY A 43 1.95 -3.52 -0.98
CA GLY A 43 1.56 -2.72 0.18
C GLY A 43 1.85 -1.24 -0.03
N THR A 44 1.48 -0.43 0.95
CA THR A 44 1.85 0.99 1.01
C THR A 44 2.37 1.38 2.39
N ILE A 45 3.35 2.28 2.38
CA ILE A 45 3.93 2.90 3.57
C ILE A 45 3.87 4.42 3.40
N VAL A 46 3.36 5.13 4.40
CA VAL A 46 3.40 6.58 4.48
C VAL A 46 4.64 6.98 5.26
N ALA A 47 5.57 7.68 4.60
CA ALA A 47 6.83 8.10 5.19
C ALA A 47 7.31 9.44 4.61
N ALA A 48 8.07 10.19 5.40
CA ALA A 48 8.67 11.46 4.96
C ALA A 48 9.83 11.27 3.98
N SER A 49 10.49 10.10 4.02
CA SER A 49 11.66 9.79 3.21
C SER A 49 11.72 8.32 2.81
N TYR A 50 12.53 8.00 1.80
CA TYR A 50 12.75 6.62 1.37
C TYR A 50 13.44 5.79 2.47
N THR A 51 14.38 6.39 3.20
CA THR A 51 15.08 5.75 4.33
C THR A 51 14.14 5.41 5.47
N ASP A 52 13.15 6.27 5.74
CA ASP A 52 12.11 5.98 6.73
C ASP A 52 11.21 4.84 6.24
N ALA A 53 10.80 4.87 4.96
CA ALA A 53 10.00 3.81 4.37
C ALA A 53 10.72 2.45 4.43
N GLU A 54 12.02 2.39 4.12
CA GLU A 54 12.82 1.17 4.27
C GLU A 54 12.92 0.73 5.73
N SER A 55 13.13 1.66 6.67
CA SER A 55 13.19 1.33 8.09
C SER A 55 11.87 0.77 8.61
N VAL A 56 10.73 1.27 8.12
CA VAL A 56 9.40 0.72 8.43
C VAL A 56 9.24 -0.67 7.82
N ALA A 57 9.58 -0.85 6.54
CA ALA A 57 9.50 -2.15 5.86
C ALA A 57 10.36 -3.22 6.55
N ARG A 58 11.60 -2.87 6.94
CA ARG A 58 12.50 -3.75 7.70
C ARG A 58 11.92 -4.10 9.08
N ARG A 59 11.38 -3.12 9.80
CA ARG A 59 10.75 -3.34 11.13
C ARG A 59 9.53 -4.24 11.06
N ARG A 60 8.76 -4.22 9.97
CA ARG A 60 7.62 -5.12 9.76
C ARG A 60 8.04 -6.58 9.56
N GLY A 61 9.29 -6.85 9.15
CA GLY A 61 9.90 -8.18 9.22
C GLY A 61 9.35 -9.24 8.25
N ARG A 62 8.58 -8.85 7.23
CA ARG A 62 7.89 -9.78 6.29
C ARG A 62 8.57 -9.92 4.93
N GLY A 63 9.85 -9.60 4.82
CA GLY A 63 10.53 -9.53 3.51
C GLY A 63 9.94 -8.46 2.59
N GLU A 64 9.26 -7.47 3.17
CA GLU A 64 8.68 -6.31 2.49
C GLU A 64 9.82 -5.43 1.95
N ARG A 65 9.75 -5.07 0.67
CA ARG A 65 10.74 -4.20 0.04
C ARG A 65 10.06 -2.97 -0.54
N VAL A 66 10.63 -1.79 -0.27
CA VAL A 66 10.20 -0.55 -0.91
C VAL A 66 10.64 -0.57 -2.38
N ILE A 67 9.66 -0.55 -3.29
CA ILE A 67 9.90 -0.63 -4.74
C ILE A 67 9.79 0.73 -5.43
N GLY A 68 9.16 1.73 -4.80
CA GLY A 68 9.12 3.09 -5.34
C GLY A 68 8.19 4.03 -4.59
N ARG A 69 8.12 5.29 -5.04
CA ARG A 69 7.10 6.26 -4.59
C ARG A 69 5.84 6.13 -5.43
N MET A 70 4.68 6.23 -4.80
CA MET A 70 3.42 6.40 -5.53
C MET A 70 3.39 7.78 -6.16
N ALA A 71 3.26 7.82 -7.49
CA ALA A 71 3.01 9.05 -8.21
C ALA A 71 1.57 9.52 -8.02
N GLN A 72 1.38 10.85 -8.05
CA GLN A 72 0.06 11.47 -8.11
C GLN A 72 -0.74 10.89 -9.31
N GLY A 73 -1.91 10.32 -9.03
CA GLY A 73 -2.76 9.66 -10.04
C GLY A 73 -2.68 8.12 -10.06
N PHE A 74 -1.63 7.51 -9.48
CA PHE A 74 -1.54 6.04 -9.39
C PHE A 74 -2.67 5.44 -8.53
N LEU A 75 -3.09 6.16 -7.48
CA LEU A 75 -4.25 5.79 -6.66
C LEU A 75 -5.54 5.68 -7.46
N HIS A 76 -5.75 6.53 -8.47
CA HIS A 76 -6.98 6.52 -9.26
C HIS A 76 -7.07 5.24 -10.11
N GLY A 77 -5.94 4.81 -10.69
CA GLY A 77 -5.85 3.58 -11.48
C GLY A 77 -5.76 2.29 -10.64
N LEU A 78 -5.18 2.35 -9.45
CA LEU A 78 -5.07 1.21 -8.53
C LEU A 78 -6.39 0.98 -7.78
N ARG A 79 -7.06 2.04 -7.28
CA ARG A 79 -8.39 1.93 -6.66
C ARG A 79 -9.43 1.43 -7.65
N TYR A 80 -9.42 1.89 -8.91
CA TYR A 80 -10.37 1.37 -9.90
C TYR A 80 -10.24 -0.15 -10.06
N ARG A 81 -9.00 -0.66 -10.16
CA ARG A 81 -8.74 -2.11 -10.24
C ARG A 81 -9.03 -2.86 -8.94
N LEU A 82 -8.65 -2.32 -7.79
CA LEU A 82 -8.88 -2.97 -6.49
C LEU A 82 -10.36 -2.96 -6.11
N LEU A 83 -11.09 -1.87 -6.36
CA LEU A 83 -12.54 -1.80 -6.18
C LEU A 83 -13.27 -2.73 -7.15
N GLN A 84 -12.83 -2.87 -8.41
CA GLN A 84 -13.39 -3.89 -9.32
C GLN A 84 -13.16 -5.31 -8.80
N LYS A 85 -11.98 -5.59 -8.24
CA LYS A 85 -11.63 -6.91 -7.71
C LYS A 85 -12.37 -7.25 -6.41
N VAL A 86 -12.70 -6.26 -5.59
CA VAL A 86 -13.50 -6.42 -4.35
C VAL A 86 -15.00 -6.44 -4.64
N CYS A 87 -15.46 -5.76 -5.71
CA CYS A 87 -16.88 -5.68 -6.06
C CYS A 87 -17.37 -6.76 -7.05
N GLY A 88 -16.48 -7.61 -7.59
CA GLY A 88 -16.89 -8.75 -8.42
C GLY A 88 -17.77 -8.34 -9.61
N ILE A 89 -17.29 -7.37 -10.42
CA ILE A 89 -17.91 -7.08 -11.71
C ILE A 89 -16.80 -7.11 -12.76
N GLY A 90 -16.71 -8.24 -13.48
CA GLY A 90 -15.86 -8.45 -14.66
C GLY A 90 -14.91 -9.62 -14.51
#